data_AF-A0A9X2FH09-F1
#
_entry.id   AF-A0A9X2FH09-F1
#
_cell.length_a   1.000
_cell.length_b   1.000
_cell.length_c   1.000
_cell.angle_alpha   90.00
_cell.angle_beta   90.00
_cell.angle_gamma   90.00
#
_symmetry.space_group_name_H-M   'P 1'
#
loop_
_entity.id
_entity.type
_entity.pdbx_description
1 polymer ?
#
loop_
_entity_poly.entity_id
_entity_poly.type
_entity_poly.pdbx_seq_one_letter_code
_entity_poly.pdbx_strand_id
1 'polypeptide(L)'
;MPQLANADRLAQVEALKSQYEEVAEDWRGSFTPLEGRERLSTEQSIQAYNEWPAWSFLPRFLKLATENPDDDAAYECCQWILQCINAVGNSEQRAFSADQIVWHILAMHQTHRDELPLLCLQAAQFPGPGREQFLRKLQNDADSSHKVQGFAITALAEMLSQKYEIASTRQRRRGHGSSNEFNEYVRSRECPNWKLYIEQGKPEEYRQDAIELFREVLSRHQDIPVSITAPSFRNLDTLGEKAAQSLYALEHLIVGTEAPNILGTDLHGKPLDLREYRGKVVVLSFWFPECGPCLALVPEEKRLAETFQDRPFALLGVCRAEQREEALEVADKHSMDWPIWYDGPEGPIVRDYNILSWPTIYVLDPEGRIVEKKLLGKDLEDLVANLLDKKEKQGR
;
A
#
# COMPACT_ATOMS: atom_id res chain seq x y z
N MET A 1 6.12 -30.24 33.81
CA MET A 1 5.34 -29.12 34.40
C MET A 1 5.14 -27.93 33.45
N PRO A 2 6.11 -27.45 32.64
CA PRO A 2 5.86 -26.30 31.75
C PRO A 2 4.85 -26.55 30.61
N GLN A 3 4.78 -27.75 30.05
CA GLN A 3 3.81 -28.09 28.98
C GLN A 3 2.34 -28.08 29.43
N LEU A 4 2.06 -28.44 30.68
CA LEU A 4 0.71 -28.40 31.25
C LEU A 4 0.22 -26.95 31.42
N ALA A 5 1.13 -26.03 31.81
CA ALA A 5 0.81 -24.61 31.94
C ALA A 5 0.56 -23.91 30.58
N ASN A 6 1.23 -24.33 29.50
CA ASN A 6 0.97 -23.82 28.15
C ASN A 6 -0.41 -24.29 27.64
N ALA A 7 -0.74 -25.59 27.78
CA ALA A 7 -2.04 -26.11 27.39
C ALA A 7 -3.21 -25.41 28.10
N ASP A 8 -3.08 -25.13 29.40
CA ASP A 8 -4.07 -24.39 30.17
C ASP A 8 -4.21 -22.94 29.71
N ARG A 9 -3.11 -22.29 29.28
CA ARG A 9 -3.16 -20.93 28.72
C ARG A 9 -3.77 -20.91 27.32
N LEU A 10 -3.44 -21.86 26.44
CA LEU A 10 -4.08 -21.99 25.13
C LEU A 10 -5.60 -22.16 25.28
N ALA A 11 -6.05 -22.96 26.25
CA ALA A 11 -7.48 -23.10 26.54
C ALA A 11 -8.13 -21.76 26.98
N GLN A 12 -7.41 -20.92 27.74
CA GLN A 12 -7.89 -19.57 28.09
C GLN A 12 -7.99 -18.67 26.87
N VAL A 13 -7.05 -18.76 25.93
CA VAL A 13 -7.08 -17.99 24.67
C VAL A 13 -8.30 -18.40 23.84
N GLU A 14 -8.55 -19.70 23.66
CA GLU A 14 -9.70 -20.20 22.89
C GLU A 14 -11.05 -19.86 23.55
N ALA A 15 -11.14 -19.93 24.88
CA ALA A 15 -12.33 -19.48 25.61
C ALA A 15 -12.57 -17.97 25.42
N LEU A 16 -11.51 -17.16 25.37
CA LEU A 16 -11.61 -15.72 25.16
C LEU A 16 -12.02 -15.38 23.72
N LYS A 17 -11.49 -16.09 22.72
CA LYS A 17 -11.93 -16.00 21.32
C LYS A 17 -13.41 -16.33 21.17
N SER A 18 -13.87 -17.40 21.82
CA SER A 18 -15.29 -17.81 21.79
C SER A 18 -16.21 -16.74 22.39
N GLN A 19 -15.84 -16.17 23.54
CA GLN A 19 -16.58 -15.05 24.13
C GLN A 19 -16.62 -13.81 23.24
N TYR A 20 -15.56 -13.54 22.47
CA TYR A 20 -15.56 -12.44 21.52
C TYR A 20 -16.55 -12.68 20.37
N GLU A 21 -16.54 -13.88 19.78
CA GLU A 21 -17.43 -14.19 18.64
C GLU A 21 -18.91 -14.09 19.02
N GLU A 22 -19.30 -14.53 20.22
CA GLU A 22 -20.67 -14.37 20.72
C GLU A 22 -21.11 -12.90 20.73
N VAL A 23 -20.26 -11.99 21.22
CA VAL A 23 -20.59 -10.55 21.27
C VAL A 23 -20.44 -9.89 19.89
N ALA A 24 -19.51 -10.35 19.06
CA ALA A 24 -19.26 -9.81 17.73
C ALA A 24 -20.37 -10.17 16.73
N GLU A 25 -21.04 -11.31 16.89
CA GLU A 25 -22.20 -11.71 16.08
C GLU A 25 -23.37 -10.73 16.26
N ASP A 26 -23.72 -10.39 17.50
CA ASP A 26 -24.76 -9.42 17.82
C ASP A 26 -24.43 -8.01 17.25
N TRP A 27 -23.19 -7.58 17.39
CA TRP A 27 -22.72 -6.31 16.83
C TRP A 27 -22.77 -6.31 15.29
N ARG A 28 -22.32 -7.40 14.63
CA ARG A 28 -22.41 -7.52 13.16
C ARG A 28 -23.87 -7.42 12.70
N GLY A 29 -24.80 -8.08 13.38
CA GLY A 29 -26.24 -7.98 13.06
C GLY A 29 -26.80 -6.56 13.17
N SER A 30 -26.20 -5.72 14.02
CA SER A 30 -26.63 -4.34 14.27
C SER A 30 -26.09 -3.33 13.25
N PHE A 31 -24.98 -3.64 12.58
CA PHE A 31 -24.28 -2.74 11.63
C PHE A 31 -24.12 -3.30 10.21
N THR A 32 -24.67 -4.48 9.91
CA THR A 32 -24.69 -5.07 8.56
C THR A 32 -26.08 -4.93 7.97
N PRO A 33 -26.28 -4.19 6.86
CA PRO A 33 -27.56 -4.22 6.15
C PRO A 33 -27.81 -5.65 5.63
N LEU A 34 -28.85 -6.31 6.12
CA LEU A 34 -29.17 -7.69 5.76
C LEU A 34 -29.60 -7.84 4.29
N GLU A 35 -29.93 -6.75 3.59
CA GLU A 35 -30.17 -6.73 2.15
C GLU A 35 -29.73 -5.38 1.53
N GLY A 36 -28.90 -5.44 0.49
CA GLY A 36 -28.47 -4.26 -0.28
C GLY A 36 -27.15 -3.64 0.17
N ARG A 37 -26.24 -3.42 -0.78
CA ARG A 37 -24.90 -2.83 -0.59
C ARG A 37 -24.93 -1.33 -0.23
N GLU A 38 -25.80 -0.90 0.67
CA GLU A 38 -25.79 0.49 1.14
C GLU A 38 -24.62 0.70 2.10
N ARG A 39 -23.77 1.68 1.78
CA ARG A 39 -22.67 2.08 2.67
C ARG A 39 -23.26 2.78 3.89
N LEU A 40 -22.77 2.44 5.08
CA LEU A 40 -23.06 3.18 6.32
C LEU A 40 -22.78 4.67 6.11
N SER A 41 -23.62 5.53 6.70
CA SER A 41 -23.31 6.96 6.80
C SER A 41 -22.02 7.18 7.59
N THR A 42 -21.42 8.37 7.49
CA THR A 42 -20.24 8.74 8.30
C THR A 42 -20.54 8.58 9.79
N GLU A 43 -21.71 9.02 10.26
CA GLU A 43 -22.13 8.89 11.66
C GLU A 43 -22.29 7.43 12.08
N GLN A 44 -22.94 6.61 11.26
CA GLN A 44 -23.09 5.17 11.52
C GLN A 44 -21.75 4.44 11.54
N SER A 45 -20.83 4.83 10.65
CA SER A 45 -19.47 4.27 10.61
C SER A 45 -18.68 4.63 11.87
N ILE A 46 -18.81 5.87 12.36
CA ILE A 46 -18.20 6.32 13.63
C ILE A 46 -18.81 5.58 14.82
N GLN A 47 -20.13 5.41 14.85
CA GLN A 47 -20.82 4.68 15.91
C GLN A 47 -20.39 3.21 15.94
N ALA A 48 -20.49 2.52 14.80
CA ALA A 48 -20.04 1.13 14.64
C ALA A 48 -18.60 0.96 15.13
N TYR A 49 -17.73 1.90 14.75
CA TYR A 49 -16.35 1.91 15.18
C TYR A 49 -16.20 2.02 16.70
N ASN A 50 -16.87 2.98 17.34
CA ASN A 50 -16.75 3.20 18.79
C ASN A 50 -17.34 2.04 19.60
N GLU A 51 -18.39 1.39 19.09
CA GLU A 51 -19.09 0.28 19.74
C GLU A 51 -18.48 -1.09 19.41
N TRP A 52 -17.41 -1.15 18.62
CA TRP A 52 -16.84 -2.40 18.18
C TRP A 52 -16.36 -3.25 19.38
N PRO A 53 -16.85 -4.50 19.56
CA PRO A 53 -16.58 -5.28 20.76
C PRO A 53 -15.10 -5.52 21.04
N ALA A 54 -14.27 -5.56 19.99
CA ALA A 54 -12.82 -5.79 20.07
C ALA A 54 -12.14 -4.84 21.07
N TRP A 55 -12.65 -3.61 21.24
CA TRP A 55 -12.08 -2.64 22.18
C TRP A 55 -12.07 -3.08 23.64
N SER A 56 -13.04 -3.91 24.05
CA SER A 56 -13.09 -4.46 25.40
C SER A 56 -12.27 -5.75 25.57
N PHE A 57 -11.97 -6.45 24.48
CA PHE A 57 -11.22 -7.70 24.48
C PHE A 57 -9.71 -7.51 24.31
N LEU A 58 -9.28 -6.49 23.56
CA LEU A 58 -7.86 -6.19 23.35
C LEU A 58 -7.01 -6.16 24.64
N PRO A 59 -7.42 -5.46 25.72
CA PRO A 59 -6.63 -5.47 26.96
C PRO A 59 -6.51 -6.85 27.62
N ARG A 60 -7.51 -7.74 27.42
CA ARG A 60 -7.55 -9.08 27.99
C ARG A 60 -6.56 -10.00 27.26
N PHE A 61 -6.58 -9.99 25.92
CA PHE A 61 -5.59 -10.70 25.11
C PHE A 61 -4.18 -10.16 25.35
N LEU A 62 -4.02 -8.85 25.46
CA LEU A 62 -2.72 -8.23 25.71
C LEU A 62 -2.15 -8.64 27.07
N LYS A 63 -2.99 -8.68 28.12
CA LYS A 63 -2.60 -9.19 29.44
C LYS A 63 -2.15 -10.65 29.36
N LEU A 64 -2.92 -11.51 28.70
CA LEU A 64 -2.54 -12.91 28.52
C LEU A 64 -1.20 -13.00 27.78
N ALA A 65 -0.98 -12.20 26.72
CA ALA A 65 0.28 -12.23 25.97
C ALA A 65 1.49 -11.78 26.80
N THR A 66 1.34 -10.76 27.65
CA THR A 66 2.47 -10.21 28.43
C THR A 66 2.82 -11.02 29.67
N GLU A 67 1.89 -11.80 30.22
CA GLU A 67 2.11 -12.63 31.42
C GLU A 67 3.21 -13.69 31.23
N ASN A 68 3.31 -14.27 30.04
CA ASN A 68 4.43 -15.09 29.64
C ASN A 68 4.58 -14.98 28.11
N PRO A 69 5.50 -14.12 27.63
CA PRO A 69 5.58 -13.70 26.23
C PRO A 69 6.29 -14.68 25.30
N ASP A 70 6.83 -15.79 25.81
CA ASP A 70 7.58 -16.78 25.03
C ASP A 70 6.86 -18.15 25.03
N ASP A 71 5.57 -18.17 24.72
CA ASP A 71 4.82 -19.41 24.50
C ASP A 71 3.72 -19.29 23.45
N ASP A 72 3.14 -20.44 23.07
CA ASP A 72 2.13 -20.50 22.00
C ASP A 72 0.89 -19.65 22.30
N ALA A 73 0.49 -19.57 23.57
CA ALA A 73 -0.65 -18.75 23.98
C ALA A 73 -0.39 -17.25 23.74
N ALA A 74 0.81 -16.74 24.04
CA ALA A 74 1.16 -15.37 23.73
C ALA A 74 1.19 -15.10 22.21
N TYR A 75 1.66 -16.06 21.42
CA TYR A 75 1.63 -15.98 19.96
C TYR A 75 0.19 -15.90 19.43
N GLU A 76 -0.70 -16.77 19.88
CA GLU A 76 -2.11 -16.78 19.49
C GLU A 76 -2.83 -15.48 19.89
N CYS A 77 -2.54 -14.95 21.08
CA CYS A 77 -3.04 -13.63 21.48
C CYS A 77 -2.54 -12.53 20.54
N CYS A 78 -1.26 -12.53 20.17
CA CYS A 78 -0.68 -11.57 19.23
C CYS A 78 -1.34 -11.65 17.86
N GLN A 79 -1.54 -12.86 17.32
CA GLN A 79 -2.24 -13.08 16.04
C GLN A 79 -3.65 -12.51 16.08
N TRP A 80 -4.42 -12.83 17.13
CA TRP A 80 -5.78 -12.32 17.29
C TRP A 80 -5.81 -10.78 17.39
N ILE A 81 -4.90 -10.19 18.18
CA ILE A 81 -4.81 -8.73 18.30
C ILE A 81 -4.53 -8.11 16.92
N LEU A 82 -3.53 -8.60 16.17
CA LEU A 82 -3.18 -8.09 14.85
C LEU A 82 -4.36 -8.17 13.86
N GLN A 83 -5.19 -9.21 13.93
CA GLN A 83 -6.40 -9.32 13.13
C GLN A 83 -7.43 -8.24 13.47
N CYS A 84 -7.54 -7.84 14.75
CA CYS A 84 -8.45 -6.78 15.19
C CYS A 84 -7.93 -5.36 14.92
N ILE A 85 -6.61 -5.12 15.00
CA ILE A 85 -6.09 -3.75 14.88
C ILE A 85 -5.56 -3.39 13.49
N ASN A 86 -5.55 -4.35 12.56
CA ASN A 86 -5.24 -4.09 11.16
C ASN A 86 -6.23 -3.06 10.61
N ALA A 87 -5.75 -1.82 10.41
CA ALA A 87 -6.40 -0.69 9.76
C ALA A 87 -7.15 0.36 10.60
N VAL A 88 -7.09 0.37 11.94
CA VAL A 88 -7.76 1.47 12.68
C VAL A 88 -7.01 2.02 13.90
N GLY A 89 -6.67 3.31 13.81
CA GLY A 89 -6.18 4.10 14.93
C GLY A 89 -7.33 4.43 15.87
N ASN A 90 -7.34 3.85 17.07
CA ASN A 90 -8.29 4.19 18.12
C ASN A 90 -7.97 5.56 18.71
N SER A 91 -9.02 6.30 19.06
CA SER A 91 -9.05 7.56 19.77
C SER A 91 -8.36 7.63 21.14
N GLU A 92 -7.88 6.52 21.71
CA GLU A 92 -7.27 6.48 23.05
C GLU A 92 -5.88 5.85 23.12
N GLN A 93 -5.08 5.88 22.05
CA GLN A 93 -3.74 5.24 21.99
C GLN A 93 -3.77 3.71 22.11
N ARG A 94 -4.90 3.08 22.48
CA ARG A 94 -5.04 1.64 22.77
C ARG A 94 -4.58 0.73 21.63
N ALA A 95 -5.05 0.98 20.40
CA ALA A 95 -4.69 0.17 19.23
C ALA A 95 -3.21 0.33 18.85
N PHE A 96 -2.70 1.56 18.89
CA PHE A 96 -1.30 1.84 18.61
C PHE A 96 -0.38 1.22 19.67
N SER A 97 -0.68 1.41 20.95
CA SER A 97 0.09 0.81 22.05
C SER A 97 0.04 -0.71 22.03
N ALA A 98 -1.14 -1.30 21.78
CA ALA A 98 -1.27 -2.75 21.61
C ALA A 98 -0.43 -3.25 20.43
N ASP A 99 -0.43 -2.54 19.29
CA ASP A 99 0.43 -2.83 18.15
C ASP A 99 1.91 -2.87 18.54
N GLN A 100 2.40 -1.82 19.21
CA GLN A 100 3.80 -1.73 19.62
C GLN A 100 4.19 -2.89 20.53
N ILE A 101 3.34 -3.22 21.51
CA ILE A 101 3.60 -4.30 22.47
C ILE A 101 3.56 -5.66 21.77
N VAL A 102 2.60 -5.89 20.89
CA VAL A 102 2.47 -7.16 20.14
C VAL A 102 3.70 -7.43 19.29
N TRP A 103 4.17 -6.44 18.52
CA TRP A 103 5.39 -6.62 17.72
C TRP A 103 6.64 -6.80 18.58
N HIS A 104 6.68 -6.17 19.76
CA HIS A 104 7.74 -6.42 20.73
C HIS A 104 7.73 -7.87 21.26
N ILE A 105 6.55 -8.39 21.61
CA ILE A 105 6.38 -9.79 22.06
C ILE A 105 6.75 -10.76 20.93
N LEU A 106 6.24 -10.54 19.72
CA LEU A 106 6.57 -11.36 18.55
C LEU A 106 8.07 -11.34 18.23
N ALA A 107 8.75 -10.23 18.49
CA ALA A 107 10.19 -10.14 18.35
C ALA A 107 10.92 -10.98 19.42
N MET A 108 10.36 -11.11 20.62
CA MET A 108 10.91 -11.94 21.71
C MET A 108 10.60 -13.43 21.53
N HIS A 109 9.54 -13.76 20.80
CA HIS A 109 9.11 -15.12 20.49
C HIS A 109 10.09 -15.81 19.54
N GLN A 110 10.35 -17.09 19.79
CA GLN A 110 11.44 -17.89 19.20
C GLN A 110 11.67 -17.66 17.70
N THR A 111 12.94 -17.37 17.35
CA THR A 111 13.46 -17.06 16.02
C THR A 111 13.52 -18.27 15.05
N HIS A 112 13.02 -19.42 15.50
CA HIS A 112 13.02 -20.69 14.75
C HIS A 112 11.66 -21.08 14.17
N ARG A 113 10.65 -20.20 14.25
CA ARG A 113 9.32 -20.45 13.69
C ARG A 113 9.30 -20.33 12.16
N ASP A 114 8.63 -21.28 11.52
CA ASP A 114 8.45 -21.30 10.05
C ASP A 114 7.52 -20.17 9.57
N GLU A 115 6.74 -19.56 10.47
CA GLU A 115 5.80 -18.48 10.17
C GLU A 115 6.45 -17.08 10.11
N LEU A 116 7.69 -16.92 10.61
CA LEU A 116 8.37 -15.62 10.67
C LEU A 116 8.47 -14.89 9.32
N PRO A 117 8.74 -15.55 8.17
CA PRO A 117 8.71 -14.89 6.86
C PRO A 117 7.37 -14.17 6.57
N LEU A 118 6.24 -14.79 6.91
CA LEU A 118 4.92 -14.18 6.70
C LEU A 118 4.72 -12.98 7.64
N LEU A 119 5.19 -13.06 8.88
CA LEU A 119 5.14 -11.95 9.83
C LEU A 119 6.00 -10.76 9.38
N CYS A 120 7.16 -11.01 8.76
CA CYS A 120 7.94 -9.94 8.14
C CYS A 120 7.12 -9.19 7.08
N LEU A 121 6.44 -9.93 6.20
CA LEU A 121 5.61 -9.31 5.16
C LEU A 121 4.42 -8.54 5.76
N GLN A 122 3.78 -9.08 6.80
CA GLN A 122 2.70 -8.39 7.51
C GLN A 122 3.18 -7.12 8.20
N ALA A 123 4.38 -7.14 8.79
CA ALA A 123 5.01 -5.96 9.40
C ALA A 123 5.25 -4.85 8.36
N ALA A 124 5.62 -5.19 7.12
CA ALA A 124 5.87 -4.20 6.08
C ALA A 124 4.61 -3.47 5.58
N GLN A 125 3.39 -4.00 5.78
CA GLN A 125 2.15 -3.42 5.25
C GLN A 125 1.78 -2.08 5.90
N PHE A 126 2.16 -1.87 7.16
CA PHE A 126 1.81 -0.68 7.93
C PHE A 126 3.04 -0.17 8.68
N PRO A 127 3.78 0.82 8.16
CA PRO A 127 5.01 1.27 8.81
C PRO A 127 4.75 1.77 10.24
N GLY A 128 5.55 1.31 11.20
CA GLY A 128 5.42 1.73 12.59
C GLY A 128 6.62 1.28 13.44
N PRO A 129 6.87 1.92 14.59
CA PRO A 129 8.13 1.72 15.32
C PRO A 129 8.36 0.27 15.77
N GLY A 130 7.35 -0.40 16.31
CA GLY A 130 7.42 -1.77 16.81
C GLY A 130 7.62 -2.79 15.69
N ARG A 131 6.95 -2.59 14.55
CA ARG A 131 7.15 -3.37 13.32
C ARG A 131 8.57 -3.20 12.77
N GLU A 132 9.05 -1.96 12.71
CA GLU A 132 10.41 -1.67 12.27
C GLU A 132 11.45 -2.29 13.21
N GLN A 133 11.24 -2.19 14.52
CA GLN A 133 12.09 -2.83 15.53
C GLN A 133 12.10 -4.36 15.38
N PHE A 134 10.94 -4.98 15.16
CA PHE A 134 10.81 -6.41 14.89
C PHE A 134 11.64 -6.82 13.67
N LEU A 135 11.49 -6.12 12.55
CA LEU A 135 12.24 -6.41 11.32
C LEU A 135 13.75 -6.22 11.51
N ARG A 136 14.17 -5.14 12.17
CA ARG A 136 15.59 -4.88 12.48
C ARG A 136 16.18 -5.90 13.44
N LYS A 137 15.38 -6.43 14.38
CA LYS A 137 15.84 -7.51 15.27
C LYS A 137 16.15 -8.75 14.45
N LEU A 138 15.22 -9.20 13.61
CA LEU A 138 15.40 -10.39 12.77
C LEU A 138 16.51 -10.23 11.72
N GLN A 139 16.69 -9.02 11.17
CA GLN A 139 17.82 -8.71 10.29
C GLN A 139 19.18 -8.93 10.99
N ASN A 140 19.30 -8.53 12.25
CA ASN A 140 20.59 -8.54 12.98
C ASN A 140 20.79 -9.77 13.87
N ASP A 141 19.80 -10.66 13.93
CA ASP A 141 19.86 -11.85 14.75
C ASP A 141 20.67 -12.95 14.06
N ALA A 142 21.78 -13.34 14.69
CA ALA A 142 22.69 -14.37 14.18
C ALA A 142 22.07 -15.78 14.22
N ASP A 143 21.05 -16.00 15.06
CA ASP A 143 20.36 -17.28 15.20
C ASP A 143 19.19 -17.42 14.22
N SER A 144 18.78 -16.33 13.57
CA SER A 144 17.73 -16.34 12.55
C SER A 144 18.20 -17.07 11.30
N SER A 145 17.32 -17.92 10.74
CA SER A 145 17.64 -18.63 9.50
C SER A 145 17.89 -17.65 8.34
N HIS A 146 18.67 -18.08 7.34
CA HIS A 146 18.95 -17.29 6.14
C HIS A 146 17.67 -16.82 5.43
N LYS A 147 16.63 -17.67 5.41
CA LYS A 147 15.31 -17.34 4.89
C LYS A 147 14.65 -16.21 5.69
N VAL A 148 14.61 -16.32 7.02
CA VAL A 148 14.01 -15.31 7.90
C VAL A 148 14.73 -13.97 7.77
N GLN A 149 16.06 -13.96 7.77
CA GLN A 149 16.86 -12.75 7.56
C GLN A 149 16.54 -12.10 6.21
N GLY A 150 16.49 -12.88 5.12
CA GLY A 150 16.15 -12.36 3.79
C GLY A 150 14.76 -11.73 3.73
N PHE A 151 13.75 -12.36 4.32
CA PHE A 151 12.40 -11.80 4.41
C PHE A 151 12.34 -10.55 5.29
N ALA A 152 13.07 -10.52 6.41
CA ALA A 152 13.13 -9.37 7.30
C ALA A 152 13.77 -8.15 6.62
N ILE A 153 14.91 -8.34 5.93
CA ILE A 153 15.61 -7.29 5.18
C ILE A 153 14.71 -6.77 4.04
N THR A 154 14.11 -7.68 3.27
CA THR A 154 13.21 -7.30 2.17
C THR A 154 12.00 -6.50 2.69
N ALA A 155 11.35 -6.99 3.74
CA ALA A 155 10.22 -6.31 4.38
C ALA A 155 10.59 -4.93 4.94
N LEU A 156 11.78 -4.80 5.53
CA LEU A 156 12.28 -3.52 6.04
C LEU A 156 12.52 -2.54 4.89
N ALA A 157 13.13 -2.99 3.79
CA ALA A 157 13.35 -2.19 2.59
C ALA A 157 12.02 -1.69 1.98
N GLU A 158 11.02 -2.57 1.87
CA GLU A 158 9.67 -2.21 1.41
C GLU A 158 9.00 -1.19 2.34
N MET A 159 9.13 -1.36 3.66
CA MET A 159 8.60 -0.42 4.64
C MET A 159 9.23 0.96 4.48
N LEU A 160 10.57 1.03 4.40
CA LEU A 160 11.29 2.30 4.21
C LEU A 160 10.94 2.96 2.87
N SER A 161 10.74 2.18 1.81
CA SER A 161 10.24 2.67 0.51
C SER A 161 8.86 3.32 0.64
N GLN A 162 7.94 2.71 1.39
CA GLN A 162 6.63 3.30 1.67
C GLN A 162 6.75 4.58 2.51
N LYS A 163 7.64 4.59 3.51
CA LYS A 163 7.92 5.79 4.31
C LYS A 163 8.43 6.93 3.44
N TYR A 164 9.33 6.66 2.49
CA TYR A 164 9.78 7.64 1.50
C TYR A 164 8.62 8.18 0.66
N GLU A 165 7.80 7.31 0.06
CA GLU A 165 6.68 7.74 -0.78
C GLU A 165 5.69 8.62 0.00
N ILE A 166 5.36 8.25 1.23
CA ILE A 166 4.42 8.98 2.09
C ILE A 166 5.01 10.34 2.50
N ALA A 167 6.23 10.36 3.03
CA ALA A 167 6.86 11.57 3.52
C ALA A 167 7.17 12.56 2.38
N SER A 168 7.68 12.05 1.25
CA SER A 168 8.01 12.88 0.10
C SER A 168 6.75 13.45 -0.57
N THR A 169 5.67 12.66 -0.68
CA THR A 169 4.39 13.12 -1.22
C THR A 169 3.81 14.22 -0.34
N ARG A 170 3.84 14.06 0.99
CA ARG A 170 3.34 15.10 1.89
C ARG A 170 4.15 16.39 1.81
N GLN A 171 5.47 16.31 1.66
CA GLN A 171 6.31 17.49 1.45
C GLN A 171 5.93 18.24 0.16
N ARG A 172 5.64 17.51 -0.93
CA ARG A 172 5.18 18.09 -2.20
C ARG A 172 3.77 18.66 -2.14
N ARG A 173 2.84 17.96 -1.48
CA ARG A 173 1.40 18.29 -1.43
C ARG A 173 1.00 19.14 -0.23
N ARG A 174 1.93 19.82 0.45
CA ARG A 174 1.58 20.71 1.58
C ARG A 174 0.48 21.68 1.16
N GLY A 175 -0.70 21.56 1.77
CA GLY A 175 -1.88 22.39 1.49
C GLY A 175 -2.95 21.77 0.58
N HIS A 176 -2.73 20.59 -0.01
CA HIS A 176 -3.70 19.91 -0.88
C HIS A 176 -3.98 18.50 -0.36
N GLY A 177 -5.19 18.29 0.13
CA GLY A 177 -5.65 16.99 0.60
C GLY A 177 -7.16 16.99 0.81
N SER A 178 -7.87 16.26 -0.04
CA SER A 178 -9.23 15.80 0.25
C SER A 178 -9.14 14.79 1.40
N SER A 179 -9.64 15.17 2.58
CA SER A 179 -9.98 14.23 3.63
C SER A 179 -11.49 14.15 3.75
N ASN A 180 -12.04 12.95 3.58
CA ASN A 180 -13.39 12.68 4.08
C ASN A 180 -13.38 12.90 5.61
N GLU A 181 -14.45 13.50 6.13
CA GLU A 181 -14.75 13.74 7.54
C GLU A 181 -14.46 12.53 8.44
N PHE A 182 -14.70 11.29 8.01
CA PHE A 182 -14.30 10.11 8.80
C PHE A 182 -12.79 10.04 9.03
N ASN A 183 -11.99 10.30 7.99
CA ASN A 183 -10.54 10.32 8.10
C ASN A 183 -10.05 11.57 8.86
N GLU A 184 -10.81 12.66 8.88
CA GLU A 184 -10.51 13.82 9.75
C GLU A 184 -10.80 13.50 11.21
N TYR A 185 -11.92 12.84 11.49
CA TYR A 185 -12.29 12.35 12.81
C TYR A 185 -11.25 11.40 13.38
N VAL A 186 -10.76 10.42 12.61
CA VAL A 186 -9.68 9.53 13.07
C VAL A 186 -8.37 10.30 13.30
N ARG A 187 -8.09 11.35 12.50
CA ARG A 187 -6.87 12.17 12.64
C ARG A 187 -6.93 13.17 13.80
N SER A 188 -8.10 13.69 14.15
CA SER A 188 -8.27 14.72 15.18
C SER A 188 -8.09 14.20 16.60
N ARG A 189 -8.05 12.88 16.78
CA ARG A 189 -7.99 12.20 18.10
C ARG A 189 -6.61 12.21 18.78
N GLU A 190 -5.71 13.13 18.44
CA GLU A 190 -4.35 13.28 19.03
C GLU A 190 -3.59 11.96 19.25
N CYS A 191 -3.79 10.97 18.37
CA CYS A 191 -3.11 9.70 18.49
C CYS A 191 -1.68 9.82 17.93
N PRO A 192 -0.67 9.19 18.56
CA PRO A 192 0.60 8.90 17.92
C PRO A 192 0.32 8.01 16.70
N ASN A 193 -0.04 8.63 15.59
CA ASN A 193 -0.38 7.92 14.37
C ASN A 193 0.93 7.60 13.67
N TRP A 194 1.04 6.41 13.08
CA TRP A 194 2.14 6.00 12.23
C TRP A 194 2.53 7.10 11.22
N LYS A 195 1.59 7.91 10.73
CA LYS A 195 1.87 9.07 9.88
C LYS A 195 2.84 10.07 10.49
N LEU A 196 2.65 10.45 11.76
CA LEU A 196 3.56 11.37 12.46
C LEU A 196 4.96 10.75 12.60
N TYR A 197 5.03 9.45 12.92
CA TYR A 197 6.28 8.71 12.97
C TYR A 197 7.04 8.74 11.63
N ILE A 198 6.33 8.55 10.52
CA ILE A 198 6.92 8.64 9.17
C ILE A 198 7.39 10.07 8.88
N GLU A 199 6.56 11.06 9.15
CA GLU A 199 6.76 12.46 8.76
C GLU A 199 7.83 13.19 9.56
N GLN A 200 8.18 12.68 10.75
CA GLN A 200 9.28 13.22 11.55
C GLN A 200 10.67 12.86 11.00
N GLY A 201 10.80 11.79 10.22
CA GLY A 201 12.06 11.44 9.58
C GLY A 201 12.27 12.14 8.23
N LYS A 202 13.43 11.93 7.63
CA LYS A 202 13.79 12.56 6.35
C LYS A 202 13.53 11.58 5.21
N PRO A 203 12.72 11.96 4.18
CA PRO A 203 12.40 11.06 3.08
C PRO A 203 13.63 10.46 2.41
N GLU A 204 14.66 11.28 2.17
CA GLU A 204 15.86 10.83 1.47
C GLU A 204 16.69 9.82 2.27
N GLU A 205 16.67 9.90 3.61
CA GLU A 205 17.29 8.90 4.47
C GLU A 205 16.54 7.56 4.33
N TYR A 206 15.20 7.57 4.35
CA TYR A 206 14.41 6.36 4.11
C TYR A 206 14.70 5.73 2.74
N ARG A 207 14.84 6.57 1.70
CA ARG A 207 15.14 6.11 0.35
C ARG A 207 16.51 5.45 0.28
N GLN A 208 17.52 6.11 0.84
CA GLN A 208 18.90 5.61 0.82
C GLN A 208 19.01 4.28 1.59
N ASP A 209 18.44 4.21 2.80
CA ASP A 209 18.42 2.98 3.59
C ASP A 209 17.70 1.85 2.86
N ALA A 210 16.55 2.13 2.22
CA ALA A 210 15.82 1.13 1.43
C ALA A 210 16.66 0.59 0.26
N ILE A 211 17.35 1.48 -0.46
CA ILE A 211 18.24 1.11 -1.58
C ILE A 211 19.37 0.19 -1.09
N GLU A 212 20.00 0.53 0.04
CA GLU A 212 21.08 -0.28 0.62
C GLU A 212 20.59 -1.68 1.00
N LEU A 213 19.43 -1.79 1.64
CA LEU A 213 18.82 -3.07 2.00
C LEU A 213 18.42 -3.88 0.76
N PHE A 214 17.85 -3.29 -0.29
CA PHE A 214 17.55 -4.03 -1.52
C PHE A 214 18.82 -4.55 -2.19
N ARG A 215 19.91 -3.78 -2.20
CA ARG A 215 21.22 -4.25 -2.70
C ARG A 215 21.77 -5.38 -1.83
N GLU A 216 21.54 -5.35 -0.52
CA GLU A 216 21.86 -6.49 0.35
C GLU A 216 21.05 -7.74 -0.03
N VAL A 217 19.73 -7.60 -0.27
CA VAL A 217 18.90 -8.72 -0.73
C VAL A 217 19.43 -9.32 -2.03
N LEU A 218 19.72 -8.46 -3.02
CA LEU A 218 20.26 -8.89 -4.31
C LEU A 218 21.62 -9.60 -4.19
N SER A 219 22.46 -9.21 -3.23
CA SER A 219 23.80 -9.80 -3.08
C SER A 219 23.82 -11.07 -2.23
N ARG A 220 22.93 -11.20 -1.24
CA ARG A 220 23.01 -12.26 -0.21
C ARG A 220 21.79 -13.16 -0.12
N HIS A 221 20.64 -12.71 -0.62
CA HIS A 221 19.33 -13.33 -0.38
C HIS A 221 18.51 -13.52 -1.66
N GLN A 222 19.10 -13.29 -2.83
CA GLN A 222 18.38 -13.25 -4.11
C GLN A 222 17.66 -14.56 -4.43
N ASP A 223 18.26 -15.71 -4.12
CA ASP A 223 17.77 -17.03 -4.50
C ASP A 223 16.69 -17.58 -3.55
N ILE A 224 16.28 -16.81 -2.53
CA ILE A 224 15.25 -17.25 -1.59
C ILE A 224 13.90 -17.28 -2.33
N PRO A 225 13.24 -18.45 -2.42
CA PRO A 225 11.98 -18.58 -3.11
C PRO A 225 10.85 -17.94 -2.32
N VAL A 226 9.93 -17.32 -3.04
CA VAL A 226 8.70 -16.77 -2.49
C VAL A 226 7.54 -17.68 -2.86
N SER A 227 7.15 -18.54 -1.93
CA SER A 227 5.95 -19.40 -2.08
C SER A 227 4.67 -18.73 -1.57
N ILE A 228 4.69 -17.40 -1.38
CA ILE A 228 3.63 -16.67 -0.69
C ILE A 228 2.77 -15.93 -1.70
N THR A 229 1.46 -16.20 -1.68
CA THR A 229 0.47 -15.49 -2.49
C THR A 229 0.15 -14.12 -1.90
N ALA A 230 1.13 -13.23 -1.82
CA ALA A 230 0.93 -11.84 -1.42
C ALA A 230 0.84 -10.94 -2.68
N PRO A 231 -0.07 -9.96 -2.74
CA PRO A 231 -0.21 -9.08 -3.91
C PRO A 231 1.10 -8.39 -4.33
N SER A 232 1.95 -8.03 -3.38
CA SER A 232 3.26 -7.40 -3.61
C SER A 232 4.33 -8.34 -4.18
N PHE A 233 4.06 -9.66 -4.22
CA PHE A 233 4.91 -10.70 -4.79
C PHE A 233 4.25 -11.40 -5.98
N ARG A 234 3.16 -10.84 -6.52
CA ARG A 234 2.46 -11.43 -7.67
C ARG A 234 3.43 -11.52 -8.86
N ASN A 235 3.57 -12.72 -9.43
CA ASN A 235 4.46 -13.03 -10.55
C ASN A 235 5.95 -12.81 -10.23
N LEU A 236 6.34 -12.95 -8.97
CA LEU A 236 7.73 -12.95 -8.52
C LEU A 236 8.02 -14.27 -7.81
N ASP A 237 9.04 -14.98 -8.27
CA ASP A 237 9.44 -16.29 -7.79
C ASP A 237 10.46 -16.19 -6.64
N THR A 238 11.20 -15.07 -6.55
CA THR A 238 12.28 -14.91 -5.58
C THR A 238 12.32 -13.54 -4.89
N LEU A 239 12.98 -13.46 -3.73
CA LEU A 239 13.27 -12.18 -3.07
C LEU A 239 14.17 -11.29 -3.94
N GLY A 240 15.04 -11.86 -4.77
CA GLY A 240 15.87 -11.12 -5.71
C GLY A 240 15.05 -10.36 -6.75
N GLU A 241 14.04 -10.99 -7.34
CA GLU A 241 13.15 -10.34 -8.30
C GLU A 241 12.35 -9.20 -7.67
N LYS A 242 11.85 -9.42 -6.45
CA LYS A 242 11.18 -8.36 -5.67
C LYS A 242 12.12 -7.20 -5.37
N ALA A 243 13.32 -7.47 -4.91
CA ALA A 243 14.31 -6.45 -4.61
C ALA A 243 14.73 -5.66 -5.87
N ALA A 244 14.91 -6.34 -7.00
CA ALA A 244 15.23 -5.68 -8.27
C ALA A 244 14.13 -4.75 -8.73
N GLN A 245 12.86 -5.20 -8.68
CA GLN A 245 11.70 -4.39 -9.05
C GLN A 245 11.58 -3.13 -8.16
N SER A 246 11.67 -3.30 -6.84
CA SER A 246 11.55 -2.18 -5.91
C SER A 246 12.73 -1.22 -5.97
N LEU A 247 13.95 -1.74 -6.13
CA LEU A 247 15.15 -0.92 -6.31
C LEU A 247 15.03 -0.06 -7.59
N TYR A 248 14.61 -0.67 -8.69
CA TYR A 248 14.36 0.06 -9.94
C TYR A 248 13.38 1.21 -9.73
N ALA A 249 12.29 0.98 -9.00
CA ALA A 249 11.31 2.03 -8.73
C ALA A 249 11.88 3.20 -7.91
N LEU A 250 12.72 2.92 -6.89
CA LEU A 250 13.37 3.95 -6.07
C LEU A 250 14.45 4.75 -6.82
N GLU A 251 15.05 4.16 -7.85
CA GLU A 251 16.12 4.78 -8.65
C GLU A 251 15.57 5.51 -9.88
N HIS A 252 14.48 5.01 -10.49
CA HIS A 252 14.03 5.45 -11.81
C HIS A 252 12.59 5.95 -11.88
N LEU A 253 11.73 5.65 -10.91
CA LEU A 253 10.29 6.00 -10.94
C LEU A 253 9.90 7.04 -9.87
N ILE A 254 10.86 7.84 -9.43
CA ILE A 254 10.64 8.92 -8.45
C ILE A 254 10.30 10.24 -9.16
N VAL A 255 9.72 11.18 -8.43
CA VAL A 255 9.50 12.52 -8.97
C VAL A 255 10.85 13.17 -9.33
N GLY A 256 10.96 13.66 -10.57
CA GLY A 256 12.13 14.32 -11.15
C GLY A 256 12.91 13.45 -12.15
N THR A 257 12.71 12.13 -12.16
CA THR A 257 13.36 11.24 -13.13
C THR A 257 12.62 11.21 -14.47
N GLU A 258 13.32 10.83 -15.53
CA GLU A 258 12.69 10.57 -16.82
C GLU A 258 11.82 9.32 -16.73
N ALA A 259 10.59 9.39 -17.23
CA ALA A 259 9.71 8.23 -17.28
C ALA A 259 10.24 7.19 -18.28
N PRO A 260 10.18 5.88 -17.96
CA PRO A 260 10.53 4.84 -18.93
C PRO A 260 9.74 5.01 -20.22
N ASN A 261 10.36 4.78 -21.38
CA ASN A 261 9.60 4.90 -22.61
C ASN A 261 8.60 3.74 -22.75
N ILE A 262 7.38 4.05 -23.18
CA ILE A 262 6.39 3.05 -23.58
C ILE A 262 6.35 3.03 -25.11
N LEU A 263 6.77 1.92 -25.70
CA LEU A 263 6.65 1.65 -27.13
C LEU A 263 5.82 0.39 -27.32
N GLY A 264 4.71 0.51 -28.04
CA GLY A 264 3.82 -0.63 -28.26
C GLY A 264 2.70 -0.29 -29.23
N THR A 265 1.57 -0.98 -29.07
CA THR A 265 0.35 -0.71 -29.83
C THR A 265 -0.77 -0.26 -28.92
N ASP A 266 -1.59 0.68 -29.38
CA ASP A 266 -2.84 1.02 -28.73
C ASP A 266 -3.86 -0.13 -28.84
N LEU A 267 -5.03 0.00 -28.18
CA LEU A 267 -6.13 -0.98 -28.23
C LEU A 267 -6.61 -1.25 -29.67
N HIS A 268 -6.55 -0.27 -30.56
CA HIS A 268 -6.95 -0.40 -31.97
C HIS A 268 -5.83 -0.96 -32.88
N GLY A 269 -4.68 -1.33 -32.31
CA GLY A 269 -3.55 -1.92 -33.04
C GLY A 269 -2.66 -0.89 -33.74
N LYS A 270 -2.81 0.41 -33.46
CA LYS A 270 -1.94 1.46 -34.01
C LYS A 270 -0.66 1.55 -33.19
N PRO A 271 0.51 1.77 -33.82
CA PRO A 271 1.73 2.08 -33.08
C PRO A 271 1.56 3.29 -32.18
N LEU A 272 2.09 3.22 -30.96
CA LEU A 272 2.02 4.28 -29.97
C LEU A 272 3.34 4.34 -29.18
N ASP A 273 4.01 5.49 -29.24
CA ASP A 273 5.28 5.77 -28.56
C ASP A 273 5.16 6.99 -27.64
N LEU A 274 5.46 6.82 -26.36
CA LEU A 274 5.37 7.89 -25.37
C LEU A 274 6.29 9.09 -25.73
N ARG A 275 7.40 8.87 -26.45
CA ARG A 275 8.28 9.97 -26.89
C ARG A 275 7.63 10.91 -27.89
N GLU A 276 6.62 10.47 -28.64
CA GLU A 276 5.88 11.33 -29.57
C GLU A 276 5.09 12.43 -28.85
N TYR A 277 4.89 12.28 -27.54
CA TYR A 277 4.21 13.25 -26.68
C TYR A 277 5.18 14.21 -25.97
N ARG A 278 6.49 14.15 -26.25
CA ARG A 278 7.42 15.20 -25.79
C ARG A 278 6.96 16.56 -26.28
N GLY A 279 7.12 17.56 -25.43
CA GLY A 279 6.54 18.88 -25.62
C GLY A 279 5.11 19.00 -25.10
N LYS A 280 4.47 17.95 -24.58
CA LYS A 280 3.16 18.04 -23.92
C LYS A 280 3.25 17.68 -22.44
N VAL A 281 2.38 18.27 -21.62
CA VAL A 281 2.09 17.70 -20.30
C VAL A 281 1.30 16.41 -20.53
N VAL A 282 1.77 15.29 -19.99
CA VAL A 282 1.15 13.98 -20.20
C VAL A 282 0.59 13.44 -18.88
N VAL A 283 -0.64 12.95 -18.90
CA VAL A 283 -1.23 12.15 -17.83
C VAL A 283 -1.32 10.71 -18.31
N LEU A 284 -0.59 9.81 -17.65
CA LEU A 284 -0.68 8.37 -17.86
C LEU A 284 -1.65 7.76 -16.84
N SER A 285 -2.68 7.09 -17.33
CA SER A 285 -3.68 6.40 -16.51
C SER A 285 -3.59 4.89 -16.65
N PHE A 286 -3.28 4.21 -15.55
CA PHE A 286 -3.20 2.75 -15.50
C PHE A 286 -4.53 2.19 -14.99
N TRP A 287 -5.16 1.32 -15.79
CA TRP A 287 -6.43 0.66 -15.47
C TRP A 287 -6.52 -0.78 -16.01
N PHE A 288 -7.62 -1.47 -15.68
CA PHE A 288 -8.01 -2.76 -16.26
C PHE A 288 -9.55 -2.88 -16.33
N PRO A 289 -10.12 -3.73 -17.20
CA PRO A 289 -11.56 -3.74 -17.52
C PRO A 289 -12.50 -3.90 -16.32
N GLU A 290 -12.20 -4.81 -15.40
CA GLU A 290 -13.01 -5.08 -14.20
C GLU A 290 -12.62 -4.24 -12.98
N CYS A 291 -11.98 -3.09 -13.20
CA CYS A 291 -11.56 -2.20 -12.12
C CYS A 291 -12.65 -1.17 -11.77
N GLY A 292 -13.55 -1.50 -10.84
CA GLY A 292 -14.60 -0.58 -10.37
C GLY A 292 -14.11 0.84 -10.02
N PRO A 293 -13.05 1.00 -9.21
CA PRO A 293 -12.47 2.32 -8.91
C PRO A 293 -11.88 3.04 -10.13
N CYS A 294 -11.31 2.32 -11.10
CA CYS A 294 -10.79 2.93 -12.33
C CYS A 294 -11.93 3.49 -13.19
N LEU A 295 -13.01 2.72 -13.35
CA LEU A 295 -14.17 3.15 -14.12
C LEU A 295 -14.90 4.34 -13.48
N ALA A 296 -14.84 4.46 -12.15
CA ALA A 296 -15.34 5.63 -11.43
C ALA A 296 -14.50 6.90 -11.68
N LEU A 297 -13.22 6.76 -12.09
CA LEU A 297 -12.33 7.86 -12.41
C LEU A 297 -12.52 8.39 -13.85
N VAL A 298 -13.01 7.56 -14.77
CA VAL A 298 -13.17 7.91 -16.20
C VAL A 298 -13.92 9.23 -16.44
N PRO A 299 -15.02 9.57 -15.74
CA PRO A 299 -15.67 10.88 -15.92
C PRO A 299 -14.77 12.07 -15.59
N GLU A 300 -13.89 11.94 -14.59
CA GLU A 300 -12.93 12.99 -14.24
C GLU A 300 -11.83 13.12 -15.31
N GLU A 301 -11.37 12.00 -15.86
CA GLU A 301 -10.38 11.96 -16.93
C GLU A 301 -10.89 12.59 -18.23
N LYS A 302 -12.16 12.31 -18.59
CA LYS A 302 -12.83 12.98 -19.72
C LYS A 302 -12.84 14.49 -19.53
N ARG A 303 -13.30 14.96 -18.37
CA ARG A 303 -13.34 16.38 -18.02
C ARG A 303 -11.96 17.01 -18.11
N LEU A 304 -10.91 16.31 -17.64
CA LEU A 304 -9.53 16.77 -17.73
C LEU A 304 -9.08 16.92 -19.19
N ALA A 305 -9.34 15.91 -20.03
CA ALA A 305 -9.02 15.94 -21.45
C ALA A 305 -9.75 17.06 -22.20
N GLU A 306 -11.05 17.24 -21.95
CA GLU A 306 -11.87 18.30 -22.54
C GLU A 306 -11.39 19.70 -22.11
N THR A 307 -11.02 19.87 -20.84
CA THR A 307 -10.57 21.16 -20.28
C THR A 307 -9.28 21.65 -20.94
N PHE A 308 -8.39 20.73 -21.31
CA PHE A 308 -7.05 21.04 -21.82
C PHE A 308 -6.83 20.65 -23.29
N GLN A 309 -7.89 20.32 -24.04
CA GLN A 309 -7.79 19.84 -25.43
C GLN A 309 -7.06 20.81 -26.38
N ASP A 310 -7.20 22.12 -26.16
CA ASP A 310 -6.57 23.17 -26.99
C ASP A 310 -5.18 23.60 -26.50
N ARG A 311 -4.65 22.91 -25.49
CA ARG A 311 -3.34 23.17 -24.88
C ARG A 311 -2.37 22.03 -25.22
N PRO A 312 -1.06 22.20 -25.03
CA PRO A 312 -0.09 21.11 -25.22
C PRO A 312 -0.19 20.06 -24.11
N PHE A 313 -1.30 19.33 -24.09
CA PHE A 313 -1.70 18.32 -23.13
C PHE A 313 -2.02 17.01 -23.84
N ALA A 314 -1.81 15.88 -23.16
CA ALA A 314 -2.29 14.58 -23.58
C ALA A 314 -2.67 13.72 -22.38
N LEU A 315 -3.85 13.11 -22.43
CA LEU A 315 -4.22 11.98 -21.58
C LEU A 315 -3.92 10.70 -22.36
N LEU A 316 -3.27 9.72 -21.73
CA LEU A 316 -2.96 8.41 -22.31
C LEU A 316 -3.28 7.32 -21.29
N GLY A 317 -3.81 6.20 -21.75
CA GLY A 317 -4.11 5.04 -20.90
C GLY A 317 -3.12 3.89 -21.09
N VAL A 318 -2.94 3.07 -20.07
CA VAL A 318 -2.32 1.74 -20.16
C VAL A 318 -3.31 0.75 -19.57
N CYS A 319 -3.75 -0.22 -20.38
CA CYS A 319 -4.72 -1.23 -19.96
C CYS A 319 -4.06 -2.61 -19.88
N ARG A 320 -3.99 -3.17 -18.66
CA ARG A 320 -3.69 -4.60 -18.48
C ARG A 320 -4.98 -5.38 -18.66
N ALA A 321 -5.04 -6.25 -19.66
CA ALA A 321 -6.19 -7.11 -19.90
C ALA A 321 -5.75 -8.46 -20.46
N GLU A 322 -6.50 -9.51 -20.10
CA GLU A 322 -6.25 -10.86 -20.60
C GLU A 322 -6.44 -10.91 -22.12
N GLN A 323 -7.47 -10.22 -22.63
CA GLN A 323 -7.77 -10.09 -24.05
C GLN A 323 -7.90 -8.63 -24.45
N ARG A 324 -7.48 -8.30 -25.67
CA ARG A 324 -7.56 -6.94 -26.21
C ARG A 324 -9.00 -6.50 -26.42
N GLU A 325 -9.85 -7.43 -26.86
CA GLU A 325 -11.25 -7.21 -27.19
C GLU A 325 -12.05 -6.80 -25.95
N GLU A 326 -11.77 -7.39 -24.79
CA GLU A 326 -12.37 -7.02 -23.50
C GLU A 326 -12.05 -5.57 -23.13
N ALA A 327 -10.77 -5.19 -23.25
CA ALA A 327 -10.33 -3.83 -22.97
C ALA A 327 -10.97 -2.82 -23.94
N LEU A 328 -11.09 -3.19 -25.22
CA LEU A 328 -11.73 -2.35 -26.23
C LEU A 328 -13.22 -2.15 -25.94
N GLU A 329 -13.95 -3.22 -25.60
CA GLU A 329 -15.38 -3.15 -25.26
C GLU A 329 -15.63 -2.20 -24.07
N VAL A 330 -14.80 -2.29 -23.03
CA VAL A 330 -14.93 -1.41 -21.86
C VAL A 330 -14.56 0.03 -22.21
N ALA A 331 -13.49 0.25 -22.97
CA ALA A 331 -13.08 1.57 -23.43
C ALA A 331 -14.20 2.24 -24.26
N ASP A 332 -14.78 1.52 -25.22
CA ASP A 332 -15.88 2.01 -26.08
C ASP A 332 -17.14 2.30 -25.26
N LYS A 333 -17.52 1.37 -24.37
CA LYS A 333 -18.69 1.53 -23.48
C LYS A 333 -18.59 2.76 -22.60
N HIS A 334 -17.38 3.06 -22.11
CA HIS A 334 -17.11 4.23 -21.28
C HIS A 334 -16.64 5.45 -22.09
N SER A 335 -16.62 5.38 -23.43
CA SER A 335 -16.14 6.42 -24.37
C SER A 335 -14.79 7.00 -23.97
N MET A 336 -13.82 6.13 -23.73
CA MET A 336 -12.44 6.51 -23.41
C MET A 336 -11.70 6.84 -24.71
N ASP A 337 -11.93 8.04 -25.25
CA ASP A 337 -11.52 8.43 -26.61
C ASP A 337 -10.03 8.79 -26.75
N TRP A 338 -9.25 8.69 -25.68
CA TRP A 338 -7.80 8.93 -25.71
C TRP A 338 -7.02 7.67 -26.09
N PRO A 339 -5.76 7.78 -26.56
CA PRO A 339 -4.93 6.62 -26.87
C PRO A 339 -4.65 5.76 -25.63
N ILE A 340 -4.82 4.44 -25.75
CA ILE A 340 -4.63 3.49 -24.66
C ILE A 340 -3.74 2.34 -25.13
N TRP A 341 -2.58 2.13 -24.51
CA TRP A 341 -1.76 0.94 -24.76
C TRP A 341 -2.46 -0.34 -24.29
N TYR A 342 -2.39 -1.38 -25.12
CA TYR A 342 -2.70 -2.75 -24.68
C TYR A 342 -1.46 -3.37 -24.04
N ASP A 343 -1.52 -3.64 -22.74
CA ASP A 343 -0.41 -4.21 -21.96
C ASP A 343 -0.51 -5.74 -21.79
N GLY A 344 -1.58 -6.37 -22.29
CA GLY A 344 -1.74 -7.83 -22.23
C GLY A 344 -1.83 -8.41 -20.82
N PRO A 345 -1.86 -9.76 -20.71
CA PRO A 345 -1.99 -10.46 -19.43
C PRO A 345 -0.74 -10.33 -18.55
N GLU A 346 0.44 -10.38 -19.17
CA GLU A 346 1.74 -10.32 -18.48
C GLU A 346 2.07 -8.92 -17.96
N GLY A 347 1.46 -7.88 -18.55
CA GLY A 347 1.59 -6.50 -18.10
C GLY A 347 3.03 -5.96 -18.02
N PRO A 348 3.87 -6.07 -19.08
CA PRO A 348 5.24 -5.55 -19.04
C PRO A 348 5.31 -4.05 -18.74
N ILE A 349 4.39 -3.22 -19.26
CA ILE A 349 4.37 -1.78 -18.99
C ILE A 349 4.01 -1.53 -17.52
N VAL A 350 3.01 -2.23 -17.00
CA VAL A 350 2.60 -2.21 -15.58
C VAL A 350 3.75 -2.61 -14.66
N ARG A 351 4.52 -3.62 -15.03
CA ARG A 351 5.72 -4.05 -14.30
C ARG A 351 6.81 -2.99 -14.35
N ASP A 352 7.11 -2.45 -15.53
CA ASP A 352 8.17 -1.46 -15.74
C ASP A 352 7.86 -0.12 -15.04
N TYR A 353 6.58 0.20 -14.83
CA TYR A 353 6.12 1.35 -14.04
C TYR A 353 5.79 1.01 -12.57
N ASN A 354 6.10 -0.21 -12.13
CA ASN A 354 5.87 -0.72 -10.77
C ASN A 354 4.45 -0.42 -10.24
N ILE A 355 3.43 -0.76 -11.02
CA ILE A 355 2.02 -0.51 -10.70
C ILE A 355 1.51 -1.61 -9.75
N LEU A 356 1.44 -1.28 -8.47
CA LEU A 356 1.00 -2.20 -7.40
C LEU A 356 -0.44 -1.94 -6.91
N SER A 357 -1.06 -0.86 -7.39
CA SER A 357 -2.41 -0.43 -6.99
C SER A 357 -3.14 0.22 -8.16
N TRP A 358 -4.47 0.09 -8.19
CA TRP A 358 -5.30 0.58 -9.28
C TRP A 358 -6.45 1.47 -8.78
N PRO A 359 -6.78 2.57 -9.47
CA PRO A 359 -6.01 3.18 -10.55
C PRO A 359 -4.67 3.74 -10.04
N THR A 360 -3.71 3.93 -10.94
CA THR A 360 -2.51 4.73 -10.68
C THR A 360 -2.34 5.75 -11.79
N ILE A 361 -2.06 7.00 -11.42
CA ILE A 361 -1.78 8.09 -12.34
C ILE A 361 -0.30 8.47 -12.27
N TYR A 362 0.33 8.72 -13.41
CA TYR A 362 1.59 9.45 -13.51
C TYR A 362 1.38 10.73 -14.29
N VAL A 363 1.93 11.84 -13.81
CA VAL A 363 1.94 13.12 -14.52
C VAL A 363 3.36 13.38 -14.98
N LEU A 364 3.53 13.67 -16.26
CA LEU A 364 4.81 13.98 -16.88
C LEU A 364 4.85 15.44 -17.35
N ASP A 365 6.00 16.08 -17.18
CA ASP A 365 6.29 17.37 -17.79
C ASP A 365 6.56 17.25 -19.30
N PRO A 366 6.66 18.37 -20.05
CA PRO A 366 6.97 18.36 -21.48
C PRO A 366 8.28 17.66 -21.86
N GLU A 367 9.24 17.57 -20.94
CA GLU A 367 10.51 16.88 -21.13
C GLU A 367 10.37 15.36 -20.91
N GLY A 368 9.21 14.90 -20.43
CA GLY A 368 8.90 13.50 -20.14
C GLY A 368 9.39 13.04 -18.78
N ARG A 369 9.61 13.95 -17.83
CA ARG A 369 9.97 13.63 -16.45
C ARG A 369 8.74 13.50 -15.58
N ILE A 370 8.79 12.58 -14.63
CA ILE A 370 7.73 12.36 -13.66
C ILE A 370 7.66 13.57 -12.72
N VAL A 371 6.54 14.28 -12.69
CA VAL A 371 6.34 15.42 -11.78
C VAL A 371 5.44 15.08 -10.60
N GLU A 372 4.53 14.13 -10.76
CA GLU A 372 3.71 13.62 -9.66
C GLU A 372 3.15 12.23 -9.99
N LYS A 373 2.81 11.47 -8.94
CA LYS A 373 2.17 10.16 -9.03
C LYS A 373 0.92 10.12 -8.15
N LYS A 374 -0.08 9.33 -8.51
CA LYS A 374 -1.27 9.05 -7.67
C LYS A 374 -1.99 10.32 -7.18
N LEU A 375 -2.06 11.35 -8.04
CA LEU A 375 -2.84 12.56 -7.81
C LEU A 375 -4.13 12.45 -8.64
N LEU A 376 -5.26 12.78 -8.04
CA LEU A 376 -6.61 12.61 -8.62
C LEU A 376 -7.44 13.88 -8.41
N GLY A 377 -8.60 13.95 -9.06
CA GLY A 377 -9.57 15.03 -8.84
C GLY A 377 -9.03 16.43 -9.11
N LYS A 378 -9.44 17.39 -8.28
CA LYS A 378 -9.11 18.80 -8.47
C LYS A 378 -7.61 19.08 -8.37
N ASP A 379 -6.90 18.40 -7.47
CA ASP A 379 -5.47 18.57 -7.32
C ASP A 379 -4.71 18.20 -8.62
N LEU A 380 -5.15 17.13 -9.30
CA LEU A 380 -4.58 16.73 -10.60
C LEU A 380 -4.80 17.80 -11.66
N GLU A 381 -6.02 18.29 -11.78
CA GLU A 381 -6.38 19.36 -12.73
C GLU A 381 -5.56 20.63 -12.50
N ASP A 382 -5.40 21.04 -11.23
CA ASP A 382 -4.62 22.22 -10.86
C ASP A 382 -3.13 22.04 -11.16
N LEU A 383 -2.57 20.85 -10.92
CA LEU A 383 -1.19 20.55 -11.30
C LEU A 383 -0.99 20.66 -12.81
N VAL A 384 -1.89 20.06 -13.60
CA VAL A 384 -1.83 20.11 -15.07
C VAL A 384 -1.92 21.56 -15.58
N ALA A 385 -2.87 22.34 -15.06
CA ALA A 385 -2.99 23.76 -15.40
C ALA A 385 -1.69 24.53 -15.13
N ASN A 386 -1.10 24.33 -13.94
CA ASN A 386 0.14 25.00 -13.54
C ASN A 386 1.33 24.64 -14.45
N LEU A 387 1.45 23.39 -14.86
CA LEU A 387 2.52 22.95 -15.77
C LEU A 387 2.35 23.55 -17.16
N LEU A 388 1.12 23.59 -17.68
CA LEU A 388 0.81 24.20 -18.97
C LEU A 388 1.06 25.72 -18.95
N ASP A 389 0.67 26.41 -17.87
CA ASP A 389 0.92 27.85 -17.70
C ASP A 389 2.42 28.19 -17.65
N LYS A 390 3.21 27.36 -16.96
CA LYS A 390 4.68 27.52 -16.92
C LYS A 390 5.29 27.36 -18.31
N LYS A 391 4.84 26.36 -19.06
CA LYS A 391 5.31 26.09 -20.42
C LYS A 391 5.00 27.26 -21.36
N GLU A 392 3.78 27.78 -21.33
CA GLU A 392 3.37 28.92 -22.17
C GLU A 392 4.16 30.20 -21.86
N LYS A 393 4.54 30.40 -20.59
CA LYS A 393 5.42 31.52 -20.17
C LYS A 393 6.87 31.35 -20.62
N GLN A 394 7.36 30.12 -20.78
CA GLN A 394 8.72 29.84 -21.27
C GLN A 394 8.82 29.87 -22.80
N GLY A 395 7.69 29.73 -23.50
CA GLY A 395 7.60 29.83 -24.97
C GLY A 395 7.25 31.22 -25.52
N ARG A 396 7.02 32.21 -24.64
CA ARG A 396 6.93 33.65 -24.97
C ARG A 396 8.24 34.33 -24.62
#